data_AF-A0A849VA41-F1
#
_entry.id   AF-A0A849VA41-F1
#
_cell.length_a   1.000
_cell.length_b   1.000
_cell.length_c   1.000
_cell.angle_alpha   90.00
_cell.angle_beta   90.00
_cell.angle_gamma   90.00
#
_symmetry.space_group_name_H-M   'P 1'
#
loop_
_entity.id
_entity.type
_entity.pdbx_description
1 polymer ?
#
loop_
_entity_poly.entity_id
_entity_poly.type
_entity_poly.pdbx_seq_one_letter_code
_entity_poly.pdbx_strand_id
1 'polypeptide(L)'
;MKISAKRVVELRKSRYWSQSKLASMSGLNLRTIQRVEREGVASNKSKIAIAEALGVNVSELYINTSSSQYEFKVLEIALDRNIALDLNNPLVLELSTELNKHGQAGWKLAQIMVPEAIMGSFAVPSHKLLAVMQREIQET
;
A
#
# COMPACT_ATOMS: atom_id res chain seq x y z
N MET A 1 -21.68 0.51 -1.62
CA MET A 1 -20.64 -0.55 -1.69
C MET A 1 -19.67 -0.19 -2.81
N LYS A 2 -18.35 -0.39 -2.60
CA LYS A 2 -17.30 0.01 -3.56
C LYS A 2 -16.94 -1.12 -4.52
N ILE A 3 -16.61 -0.76 -5.76
CA ILE A 3 -15.95 -1.60 -6.77
C ILE A 3 -14.72 -0.88 -7.31
N SER A 4 -13.82 -1.62 -7.95
CA SER A 4 -12.61 -1.05 -8.56
C SER A 4 -12.96 -0.30 -9.84
N ALA A 5 -13.02 1.03 -9.74
CA ALA A 5 -13.23 1.91 -10.89
C ALA A 5 -12.17 1.70 -11.99
N LYS A 6 -10.91 1.55 -11.57
CA LYS A 6 -9.78 1.26 -12.47
C LYS A 6 -10.01 -0.03 -13.26
N ARG A 7 -10.43 -1.10 -12.59
CA ARG A 7 -10.68 -2.40 -13.23
C ARG A 7 -11.81 -2.34 -14.25
N VAL A 8 -12.91 -1.64 -13.93
CA VAL A 8 -14.02 -1.43 -14.88
C VAL A 8 -13.53 -0.69 -16.14
N VAL A 9 -12.73 0.36 -15.97
CA VAL A 9 -12.15 1.12 -17.09
C VAL A 9 -11.21 0.25 -17.94
N GLU A 10 -10.34 -0.53 -17.29
CA GLU A 10 -9.41 -1.45 -17.98
C GLU A 10 -10.16 -2.48 -18.82
N LEU A 11 -11.14 -3.18 -18.23
CA LEU A 11 -11.94 -4.18 -18.93
C LEU A 11 -12.70 -3.56 -20.11
N ARG A 12 -13.33 -2.40 -19.90
CA ARG A 12 -14.03 -1.68 -20.98
C ARG A 12 -13.07 -1.31 -22.12
N LYS A 13 -11.90 -0.75 -21.80
CA LYS A 13 -10.90 -0.36 -22.81
C LYS A 13 -10.29 -1.56 -23.52
N SER A 14 -10.08 -2.69 -22.84
CA SER A 14 -9.60 -3.94 -23.45
C SER A 14 -10.56 -4.48 -24.52
N ARG A 15 -11.85 -4.11 -24.44
CA ARG A 15 -12.90 -4.43 -25.41
C ARG A 15 -13.12 -3.33 -26.44
N TYR A 16 -12.30 -2.27 -26.43
CA TYR A 16 -12.47 -1.09 -27.27
C TYR A 16 -13.84 -0.41 -27.13
N TRP A 17 -14.45 -0.48 -25.94
CA TRP A 17 -15.78 0.09 -25.70
C TRP A 17 -15.72 1.53 -25.20
N SER A 18 -16.62 2.37 -25.70
CA SER A 18 -16.94 3.66 -25.09
C SER A 18 -17.78 3.47 -23.83
N GLN A 19 -17.87 4.52 -22.99
CA GLN A 19 -18.78 4.51 -21.83
C GLN A 19 -20.24 4.32 -22.25
N SER A 20 -20.64 4.90 -23.39
CA SER A 20 -21.99 4.70 -23.96
C SER A 20 -22.23 3.26 -24.38
N LYS A 21 -21.23 2.59 -24.97
CA LYS A 21 -21.33 1.18 -25.33
C LYS A 21 -21.50 0.30 -24.09
N LEU A 22 -20.73 0.53 -23.02
CA LEU A 22 -20.89 -0.21 -21.77
C LEU A 22 -22.27 0.05 -21.13
N ALA A 23 -22.76 1.28 -21.18
CA ALA A 23 -24.09 1.63 -20.68
C ALA A 23 -25.18 0.84 -21.42
N SER A 24 -25.12 0.79 -22.76
CA SER A 24 -26.04 -0.01 -23.57
C SER A 24 -25.95 -1.51 -23.28
N MET A 25 -24.74 -2.07 -23.20
CA MET A 25 -24.56 -3.52 -22.96
C MET A 25 -24.99 -3.94 -21.55
N SER A 26 -24.84 -3.06 -20.56
CA SER A 26 -25.23 -3.33 -19.16
C SER A 26 -26.68 -2.96 -18.85
N GLY A 27 -27.41 -2.35 -19.79
CA GLY A 27 -28.76 -1.84 -19.54
C GLY A 27 -28.81 -0.71 -18.48
N LEU A 28 -27.68 -0.02 -18.26
CA LEU A 28 -27.57 1.08 -17.29
C LEU A 28 -27.52 2.43 -18.01
N ASN A 29 -27.90 3.49 -17.30
CA ASN A 29 -27.73 4.86 -17.82
C ASN A 29 -26.24 5.23 -17.90
N LEU A 30 -25.84 5.98 -18.94
CA LEU A 30 -24.49 6.53 -19.10
C LEU A 30 -23.98 7.25 -17.84
N ARG A 31 -24.83 8.03 -17.15
CA ARG A 31 -24.45 8.72 -15.89
C ARG A 31 -24.07 7.72 -14.79
N THR A 32 -24.68 6.54 -14.78
CA THR A 32 -24.33 5.46 -13.84
C THR A 32 -22.95 4.93 -14.14
N ILE A 33 -22.66 4.62 -15.41
CA ILE A 33 -21.32 4.17 -15.83
C ILE A 33 -20.26 5.21 -15.51
N GLN A 34 -20.50 6.47 -15.85
CA GLN A 34 -19.57 7.57 -15.54
C GLN A 34 -19.32 7.71 -14.04
N ARG A 35 -20.38 7.63 -13.22
CA ARG A 35 -20.24 7.68 -11.76
C ARG A 35 -19.49 6.46 -11.22
N VAL A 36 -19.74 5.27 -11.76
CA VAL A 36 -19.00 4.05 -11.42
C VAL A 36 -17.51 4.18 -11.74
N GLU A 37 -17.17 4.66 -12.95
CA GLU A 37 -15.77 4.82 -13.37
C GLU A 37 -15.04 5.96 -12.68
N ARG A 38 -15.76 6.95 -12.14
CA ARG A 38 -15.17 8.07 -11.40
C ARG A 38 -15.04 7.79 -9.90
N GLU A 39 -16.09 7.25 -9.29
CA GLU A 39 -16.21 7.16 -7.82
C GLU A 39 -16.13 5.70 -7.30
N GLY A 40 -16.25 4.70 -8.18
CA GLY A 40 -16.26 3.29 -7.80
C GLY A 40 -17.49 2.88 -6.99
N VAL A 41 -18.58 3.66 -7.01
CA VAL A 41 -19.79 3.39 -6.21
C VAL A 41 -20.91 2.83 -7.08
N ALA A 42 -21.38 1.62 -6.78
CA ALA A 42 -22.48 0.98 -7.50
C ALA A 42 -23.38 0.16 -6.55
N SER A 43 -24.67 0.04 -6.89
CA SER A 43 -25.56 -0.93 -6.23
C SER A 43 -25.17 -2.34 -6.64
N ASN A 44 -25.55 -3.36 -5.85
CA ASN A 44 -25.25 -4.75 -6.21
C ASN A 44 -25.80 -5.15 -7.58
N LYS A 45 -27.02 -4.71 -7.89
CA LYS A 45 -27.63 -4.92 -9.21
C LYS A 45 -26.78 -4.32 -10.34
N SER A 46 -26.29 -3.09 -10.16
CA SER A 46 -25.42 -2.46 -11.16
C SER A 46 -24.09 -3.19 -11.32
N LYS A 47 -23.51 -3.72 -10.24
CA LYS A 47 -22.26 -4.50 -10.33
C LYS A 47 -22.46 -5.78 -11.15
N ILE A 48 -23.55 -6.51 -10.88
CA ILE A 48 -23.90 -7.73 -11.60
C ILE A 48 -24.07 -7.41 -13.09
N ALA A 49 -24.88 -6.41 -13.41
CA ALA A 49 -25.12 -6.01 -14.80
C ALA A 49 -23.84 -5.57 -15.54
N ILE A 50 -22.92 -4.87 -14.86
CA ILE A 50 -21.63 -4.48 -15.45
C ILE A 50 -20.73 -5.71 -15.65
N ALA A 51 -20.69 -6.64 -14.69
CA ALA A 51 -19.88 -7.85 -14.79
C ALA A 51 -20.38 -8.76 -15.92
N GLU A 52 -21.69 -8.97 -16.01
CA GLU A 52 -22.34 -9.72 -17.09
C GLU A 52 -22.07 -9.10 -18.45
N ALA A 53 -22.23 -7.77 -18.58
CA ALA A 53 -21.93 -7.06 -19.82
C ALA A 53 -20.46 -7.17 -20.23
N LEU A 54 -19.54 -7.21 -19.25
CA LEU A 54 -18.12 -7.38 -19.51
C LEU A 54 -17.71 -8.85 -19.67
N GLY A 55 -18.59 -9.80 -19.37
CA GLY A 55 -18.30 -11.24 -19.41
C GLY A 55 -17.28 -11.69 -18.37
N VAL A 56 -17.32 -11.12 -17.16
CA VAL A 56 -16.41 -11.43 -16.04
C VAL A 56 -17.20 -11.81 -14.80
N ASN A 57 -16.57 -12.46 -13.83
CA ASN A 57 -17.22 -12.67 -12.53
C ASN A 57 -17.34 -11.33 -11.77
N VAL A 58 -18.43 -11.15 -11.01
CA VAL A 58 -18.61 -9.96 -10.17
C VAL A 58 -17.48 -9.79 -9.17
N SER A 59 -16.88 -10.90 -8.70
CA SER A 59 -15.70 -10.92 -7.82
C SER A 59 -14.53 -10.13 -8.41
N GLU A 60 -14.32 -10.19 -9.73
CA GLU A 60 -13.23 -9.51 -10.43
C GLU A 60 -13.39 -8.00 -10.47
N LEU A 61 -14.59 -7.47 -10.25
CA LEU A 61 -14.83 -6.03 -10.20
C LEU A 61 -14.53 -5.44 -8.82
N TYR A 62 -14.35 -6.25 -7.79
CA TYR A 62 -14.05 -5.73 -6.46
C TYR A 62 -12.64 -5.17 -6.39
N ILE A 63 -12.44 -4.29 -5.41
CA ILE A 63 -11.10 -3.83 -5.04
C ILE A 63 -10.41 -5.05 -4.45
N ASN A 64 -9.59 -5.74 -5.25
CA ASN A 64 -8.49 -6.49 -4.68
C ASN A 64 -7.59 -5.43 -4.08
N THR A 65 -7.76 -5.20 -2.77
CA THR A 65 -6.64 -4.77 -1.98
C THR A 65 -5.70 -5.95 -2.09
N SER A 66 -4.80 -5.93 -3.07
CA SER A 66 -3.59 -6.72 -2.99
C SER A 66 -2.91 -6.23 -1.72
N SER A 67 -3.33 -6.79 -0.59
CA SER A 67 -2.62 -6.70 0.67
C SER A 67 -1.36 -7.46 0.39
N SER A 68 -0.39 -6.79 -0.24
CA SER A 68 0.98 -7.26 -0.30
C SER A 68 1.29 -7.68 1.12
N GLN A 69 1.54 -8.97 1.33
CA GLN A 69 1.91 -9.44 2.65
C GLN A 69 3.30 -8.89 2.90
N TYR A 70 3.47 -8.16 3.99
CA TYR A 70 4.76 -7.62 4.38
C TYR A 70 5.28 -8.42 5.57
N GLU A 71 6.55 -8.79 5.49
CA GLU A 71 7.29 -9.28 6.65
C GLU A 71 7.99 -8.09 7.30
N PHE A 72 7.94 -8.04 8.63
CA PHE A 72 8.53 -6.97 9.42
C PHE A 72 9.64 -7.51 10.30
N LYS A 73 10.68 -6.69 10.49
CA LYS A 73 11.72 -6.92 11.50
C LYS A 73 12.05 -5.61 12.21
N VAL A 74 12.47 -5.71 13.46
CA VAL A 74 12.87 -4.56 14.28
C VAL A 74 14.37 -4.66 14.56
N LEU A 75 15.08 -3.56 14.35
CA LEU A 75 16.49 -3.43 14.68
C LEU A 75 16.64 -2.47 15.85
N GLU A 76 17.32 -2.92 16.91
CA GLU A 76 17.71 -2.05 18.02
C GLU A 76 19.06 -1.39 17.71
N ILE A 77 19.08 -0.07 17.71
CA ILE A 77 20.27 0.74 17.45
C ILE A 77 20.59 1.50 18.73
N ALA A 78 21.75 1.25 19.33
CA ALA A 78 22.22 2.06 20.45
C ALA A 78 22.59 3.47 19.96
N LEU A 79 22.08 4.50 20.62
CA LEU A 79 22.33 5.90 20.32
C LEU A 79 22.95 6.58 21.53
N ASP A 80 24.28 6.66 21.57
CA ASP A 80 24.97 7.43 22.59
C ASP A 80 24.74 8.92 22.31
N ARG A 81 23.95 9.59 23.16
CA ARG A 81 23.51 11.00 23.00
C ARG A 81 24.65 12.03 22.99
N ASN A 82 25.88 11.63 23.31
CA ASN A 82 27.07 12.48 23.19
C ASN A 82 27.61 12.54 21.75
N ILE A 83 27.08 11.71 20.85
CA ILE A 83 27.36 11.76 19.43
C ILE A 83 26.39 12.81 18.86
N ALA A 84 26.86 14.06 18.77
CA ALA A 84 26.31 14.94 17.75
C ALA A 84 26.29 14.17 16.42
N LEU A 85 25.30 14.39 15.55
CA LEU A 85 25.19 13.76 14.23
C LEU A 85 26.34 14.21 13.28
N ASP A 86 27.57 14.09 13.74
CA ASP A 86 28.78 14.22 12.98
C ASP A 86 28.85 12.98 12.10
N LEU A 87 28.55 13.18 10.82
CA LEU A 87 28.57 12.15 9.79
C LEU A 87 29.97 11.53 9.62
N ASN A 88 31.00 12.12 10.24
CA ASN A 88 32.37 11.59 10.27
C ASN A 88 32.65 10.69 11.48
N ASN A 89 31.69 10.49 12.38
CA ASN A 89 31.85 9.60 13.52
C ASN A 89 31.81 8.13 13.04
N PRO A 90 32.80 7.29 13.41
CA PRO A 90 32.87 5.89 13.00
C PRO A 90 31.61 5.07 13.34
N LEU A 91 30.88 5.42 14.41
CA LEU A 91 29.63 4.74 14.77
C LEU A 91 28.49 5.03 13.77
N VAL A 92 28.45 6.22 13.17
CA VAL A 92 27.46 6.57 12.13
C VAL A 92 27.77 5.79 10.84
N LEU A 93 29.05 5.53 10.56
CA LEU A 93 29.47 4.69 9.44
C LEU A 93 29.03 3.23 9.63
N GLU A 94 29.13 2.68 10.85
CA GLU A 94 28.64 1.33 11.17
C GLU A 94 27.11 1.21 11.00
N LEU A 95 26.35 2.20 11.46
CA LEU A 95 24.89 2.23 11.28
C LEU A 95 24.47 2.28 9.81
N SER A 96 25.10 3.16 9.04
CA SER A 96 24.84 3.23 7.59
C SER A 96 25.19 1.90 6.90
N THR A 97 26.26 1.23 7.34
CA THR A 97 26.68 -0.07 6.81
C THR A 97 25.63 -1.15 7.08
N GLU A 98 25.12 -1.26 8.31
CA GLU A 98 24.12 -2.30 8.64
C GLU A 98 22.76 -2.03 7.98
N LEU A 99 22.34 -0.76 7.92
CA LEU A 99 21.12 -0.37 7.20
C LEU A 99 21.25 -0.64 5.69
N ASN A 100 22.40 -0.33 5.09
CA ASN A 100 22.67 -0.61 3.68
C ASN A 100 22.70 -2.11 3.38
N LYS A 101 23.28 -2.93 4.25
CA LYS A 101 23.27 -4.40 4.14
C LYS A 101 21.84 -4.96 4.16
N HIS A 102 20.99 -4.44 5.04
CA HIS A 102 19.57 -4.82 5.04
C HIS A 102 18.82 -4.31 3.82
N GLY A 103 19.16 -3.12 3.32
CA GLY A 103 18.69 -2.59 2.04
C GLY A 103 19.02 -3.52 0.87
N GLN A 104 20.26 -4.01 0.79
CA GLN A 104 20.68 -4.99 -0.23
C GLN A 104 19.92 -6.32 -0.13
N ALA A 105 19.55 -6.73 1.09
CA ALA A 105 18.70 -7.90 1.33
C ALA A 105 17.19 -7.65 1.08
N GLY A 106 16.83 -6.51 0.48
CA GLY A 106 15.45 -6.19 0.07
C GLY A 106 14.58 -5.58 1.17
N TRP A 107 15.14 -5.25 2.33
CA TRP A 107 14.39 -4.61 3.41
C TRP A 107 14.31 -3.10 3.21
N LYS A 108 13.11 -2.54 3.32
CA LYS A 108 12.87 -1.09 3.28
C LYS A 108 12.60 -0.58 4.70
N LEU A 109 13.17 0.57 5.04
CA LEU A 109 12.84 1.23 6.30
C LEU A 109 11.37 1.68 6.27
N ALA A 110 10.57 1.18 7.20
CA ALA A 110 9.16 1.52 7.34
C ALA A 110 8.95 2.67 8.32
N GLN A 111 9.61 2.61 9.49
CA GLN A 111 9.47 3.59 10.54
C GLN A 111 10.68 3.59 11.49
N ILE A 112 11.01 4.76 12.04
CA ILE A 112 11.93 4.90 13.17
C ILE A 112 11.12 5.29 14.40
N MET A 113 11.39 4.63 15.53
CA MET A 113 10.78 4.95 16.82
C MET A 113 11.85 5.22 17.87
N VAL A 114 11.59 6.22 18.71
CA VAL A 114 12.38 6.51 19.91
C VAL A 114 11.46 6.24 21.11
N PRO A 115 11.65 5.14 21.87
CA PRO A 115 10.74 4.74 22.94
C PRO A 115 10.49 5.84 23.98
N GLU A 116 11.50 6.66 24.24
CA GLU A 116 11.46 7.72 25.24
C GLU A 116 10.50 8.85 24.85
N ALA A 117 10.37 9.14 23.56
CA ALA A 117 9.40 10.12 23.05
C ALA A 117 7.95 9.64 23.16
N ILE A 118 7.74 8.33 23.31
CA ILE A 118 6.41 7.70 23.41
C ILE A 118 5.94 7.66 24.87
N MET A 119 6.84 7.45 25.82
CA MET A 119 6.51 7.32 27.25
C MET A 119 6.42 8.65 28.02
N GLY A 120 6.76 9.78 27.38
CA GLY A 120 6.69 11.11 27.99
C GLY A 120 7.54 11.20 29.27
N SER A 121 7.06 11.92 30.28
CA SER A 121 7.80 12.20 31.52
C SER A 121 8.15 10.97 32.38
N PHE A 122 7.65 9.77 32.03
CA PHE A 122 7.94 8.50 32.72
C PHE A 122 8.97 7.64 31.99
N ALA A 123 9.56 8.13 30.90
CA ALA A 123 10.56 7.41 30.15
C ALA A 123 11.87 7.25 30.95
N VAL A 124 12.27 6.00 31.19
CA VAL A 124 13.68 5.70 31.50
C VAL A 124 14.49 5.95 30.22
N PRO A 125 15.60 6.71 30.24
CA PRO A 125 16.40 6.95 29.05
C PRO A 125 17.03 5.66 28.49
N SER A 126 16.29 4.95 27.63
CA SER A 126 16.85 3.90 26.80
C SER A 126 17.47 4.57 25.59
N HIS A 127 18.80 4.74 25.60
CA HIS A 127 19.65 5.23 24.53
C HIS A 127 19.58 4.31 23.29
N LYS A 128 18.38 4.05 22.79
CA LYS A 128 18.03 3.03 21.83
C LYS A 128 17.01 3.60 20.85
N LEU A 129 17.30 3.45 19.58
CA LEU A 129 16.45 3.74 18.45
C LEU A 129 15.95 2.42 17.86
N LEU A 130 14.66 2.32 17.58
CA LEU A 130 14.07 1.14 16.95
C LEU A 130 13.80 1.46 15.48
N ALA A 131 14.49 0.77 14.58
CA ALA A 131 14.23 0.85 13.15
C ALA A 131 13.34 -0.33 12.75
N VAL A 132 12.10 -0.05 12.38
CA VAL A 132 11.17 -1.03 11.81
C VAL A 132 11.42 -1.11 10.31
N MET A 133 11.80 -2.29 9.84
CA MET A 133 11.98 -2.57 8.42
C MET A 133 10.88 -3.50 7.92
N GLN A 134 10.50 -3.32 6.65
CA GLN A 134 9.50 -4.13 5.96
C GLN A 134 10.07 -4.70 4.65
N ARG A 135 9.68 -5.91 4.29
CA ARG A 135 9.89 -6.48 2.95
C ARG A 135 8.59 -7.08 2.44
N GLU A 136 8.34 -6.96 1.14
CA GLU A 136 7.19 -7.60 0.50
C GLU A 136 7.45 -9.10 0.35
N ILE A 137 6.51 -9.92 0.80
CA ILE A 137 6.55 -11.37 0.65
C ILE A 137 6.12 -11.66 -0.79
N GLN A 138 7.06 -12.15 -1.61
CA GLN A 138 6.71 -12.69 -2.91
C GLN A 138 6.20 -14.12 -2.69
N GLU A 139 4.89 -14.33 -2.83
CA GLU A 139 4.33 -15.68 -2.91
C GLU A 139 5.04 -16.42 -4.05
N THR A 140 5.73 -17.51 -3.71
CA THR A 140 6.43 -18.41 -4.65
C THR A 140 5.47 -19.42 -5.22
#